data_AF-A0A2E6E0I4-F1
#
_entry.id   AF-A0A2E6E0I4-F1
#
_cell.length_a   1.000
_cell.length_b   1.000
_cell.length_c   1.000
_cell.angle_alpha   90.00
_cell.angle_beta   90.00
_cell.angle_gamma   90.00
#
_symmetry.space_group_name_H-M   'P 1'
#
loop_
_entity.id
_entity.type
_entity.pdbx_description
1 polymer ?
#
loop_
_entity_poly.entity_id
_entity_poly.type
_entity_poly.pdbx_seq_one_letter_code
_entity_poly.pdbx_strand_id
1 'polypeptide(L)'
;MKFFLIIYFLITINLSSNALADIKLDQDFPIEMQGIWSSDCSATNNINSLIIYDYGSLYLDYGDYNYVSLSVSKTTNFNSWTVYEWSSNDMDKEKYFLKLQNNKLIKKYPPNNWNEIDYEFLNDSTSQNITLYEKCNLIPTVLSLFYGPIINFSDSNVPKLCNSYISQDKNMRNKCKISLMNYFDVSKDLELSAAEITRAIKLLVLYLYMNNADQINPETVPISKLLSFTIVPSLSQLFLLNYDFDNSQTLSTEEIRLAYFDLDEGKKVLNQNYQNLDIKEIIDSITDLLNY
;
A
#
# COMPACT_ATOMS: atom_id res chain seq x y z
N MET A 1 0.08 21.44 18.96
CA MET A 1 1.28 21.38 18.08
C MET A 1 1.59 20.00 17.50
N LYS A 2 1.34 18.86 18.17
CA LYS A 2 1.56 17.52 17.56
C LYS A 2 0.50 17.07 16.54
N PHE A 3 -0.64 17.76 16.48
CA PHE A 3 -1.76 17.45 15.58
C PHE A 3 -1.58 18.02 14.16
N PHE A 4 -0.87 19.15 14.01
CA PHE A 4 -0.54 19.75 12.71
C PHE A 4 0.56 18.99 11.96
N LEU A 5 1.44 18.29 12.68
CA LEU A 5 2.42 17.37 12.09
C LEU A 5 1.79 16.14 11.42
N ILE A 6 0.59 15.73 11.83
CA ILE A 6 -0.15 14.61 11.22
C ILE A 6 -0.80 15.06 9.92
N ILE A 7 -1.34 16.28 9.87
CA ILE A 7 -1.89 16.87 8.64
C ILE A 7 -0.76 17.20 7.64
N TYR A 8 0.38 17.69 8.12
CA TYR A 8 1.59 17.81 7.32
C TYR A 8 2.05 16.43 6.82
N PHE A 9 2.10 15.39 7.65
CA PHE A 9 2.41 14.02 7.23
C PHE A 9 1.45 13.47 6.17
N LEU A 10 0.16 13.87 6.20
CA LEU A 10 -0.84 13.51 5.18
C LEU A 10 -0.68 14.29 3.85
N ILE A 11 -0.16 15.52 3.90
CA ILE A 11 0.08 16.39 2.73
C ILE A 11 1.51 16.21 2.17
N THR A 12 2.46 15.78 3.01
CA THR A 12 3.86 15.45 2.70
C THR A 12 4.14 13.96 2.66
N ILE A 13 3.11 13.10 2.65
CA ILE A 13 3.06 12.08 1.62
C ILE A 13 3.11 12.88 0.30
N ASN A 14 4.28 13.34 -0.16
CA ASN A 14 5.22 12.44 -0.79
C ASN A 14 4.54 11.11 -1.19
N LEU A 15 3.55 11.21 -2.07
CA LEU A 15 3.78 10.67 -3.40
C LEU A 15 5.03 11.37 -3.98
N SER A 16 6.18 11.21 -3.31
CA SER A 16 7.44 11.31 -3.97
C SER A 16 7.29 10.14 -4.91
N SER A 17 7.15 10.48 -6.17
CA SER A 17 7.96 9.88 -7.22
C SER A 17 8.80 8.67 -6.75
N ASN A 18 9.63 8.81 -5.70
CA ASN A 18 10.47 7.79 -5.08
C ASN A 18 9.75 6.64 -4.33
N ALA A 19 8.66 6.85 -3.58
CA ALA A 19 7.99 5.77 -2.82
C ALA A 19 7.24 4.76 -3.73
N LEU A 20 6.89 5.19 -4.95
CA LEU A 20 6.39 4.32 -6.03
C LEU A 20 7.51 3.96 -7.03
N ALA A 21 8.72 4.52 -6.91
CA ALA A 21 9.80 4.34 -7.90
C ALA A 21 10.49 2.97 -7.83
N ASP A 22 10.51 2.34 -6.66
CA ASP A 22 11.34 1.14 -6.44
C ASP A 22 10.63 -0.19 -6.71
N ILE A 23 9.31 -0.14 -6.95
CA ILE A 23 8.53 -1.32 -7.29
C ILE A 23 8.74 -1.61 -8.79
N LYS A 24 9.77 -2.38 -9.15
CA LYS A 24 9.81 -3.02 -10.48
C LYS A 24 8.79 -4.17 -10.50
N LEU A 25 7.94 -4.27 -11.52
CA LEU A 25 6.96 -5.37 -11.66
C LEU A 25 7.46 -6.28 -12.78
N ASP A 26 8.28 -7.27 -12.47
CA ASP A 26 8.87 -8.11 -13.51
C ASP A 26 8.04 -9.37 -13.80
N GLN A 27 7.34 -9.99 -12.82
CA GLN A 27 6.35 -11.07 -13.03
C GLN A 27 5.27 -11.17 -11.93
N ASP A 28 4.04 -11.43 -12.35
CA ASP A 28 2.83 -11.65 -11.52
C ASP A 28 2.90 -13.00 -10.79
N PHE A 29 2.27 -13.11 -9.61
CA PHE A 29 2.09 -14.41 -8.96
C PHE A 29 1.26 -15.34 -9.86
N PRO A 30 1.63 -16.63 -10.01
CA PRO A 30 0.86 -17.58 -10.80
C PRO A 30 -0.60 -17.65 -10.33
N ILE A 31 -1.54 -17.69 -11.27
CA ILE A 31 -2.98 -17.63 -10.97
C ILE A 31 -3.43 -18.77 -10.04
N GLU A 32 -2.82 -19.94 -10.17
CA GLU A 32 -3.08 -21.08 -9.29
C GLU A 32 -2.66 -20.85 -7.83
N MET A 33 -1.69 -19.96 -7.57
CA MET A 33 -1.22 -19.60 -6.24
C MET A 33 -2.03 -18.47 -5.60
N GLN A 34 -2.85 -17.77 -6.37
CA GLN A 34 -3.65 -16.67 -5.83
C GLN A 34 -4.77 -17.18 -4.91
N GLY A 35 -5.05 -16.37 -3.89
CA GLY A 35 -6.05 -16.63 -2.86
C GLY A 35 -5.51 -16.52 -1.45
N ILE A 36 -6.27 -17.08 -0.51
CA ILE A 36 -6.02 -16.99 0.91
C ILE A 36 -5.44 -18.32 1.38
N TRP A 37 -4.28 -18.25 2.01
CA TRP A 37 -3.56 -19.41 2.49
C TRP A 37 -3.31 -19.25 3.99
N SER A 38 -3.61 -20.27 4.79
CA SER A 38 -3.37 -20.23 6.23
C SER A 38 -2.93 -21.59 6.75
N SER A 39 -2.12 -21.60 7.81
CA SER A 39 -1.84 -22.84 8.53
C SER A 39 -3.07 -23.38 9.27
N ASP A 40 -4.05 -22.52 9.54
CA ASP A 40 -5.32 -22.90 10.16
C ASP A 40 -6.46 -22.00 9.66
N CYS A 41 -7.20 -22.48 8.65
CA CYS A 41 -8.37 -21.76 8.10
C CYS A 41 -9.56 -21.67 9.08
N SER A 42 -9.52 -22.36 10.23
CA SER A 42 -10.57 -22.33 11.25
C SER A 42 -10.30 -21.31 12.36
N ALA A 43 -9.07 -20.77 12.45
CA ALA A 43 -8.69 -19.82 13.47
C ALA A 43 -9.41 -18.47 13.28
N THR A 44 -10.05 -17.97 14.34
CA THR A 44 -10.74 -16.67 14.31
C THR A 44 -9.81 -15.49 14.04
N ASN A 45 -8.52 -15.62 14.38
CA ASN A 45 -7.48 -14.62 14.16
C ASN A 45 -6.49 -15.01 13.05
N ASN A 46 -6.70 -16.14 12.35
CA ASN A 46 -5.88 -16.59 11.22
C ASN A 46 -4.36 -16.48 11.47
N ILE A 47 -3.89 -17.24 12.46
CA ILE A 47 -2.47 -17.32 12.82
C ILE A 47 -1.69 -17.81 11.59
N ASN A 48 -0.69 -17.04 11.16
CA ASN A 48 0.17 -17.32 9.99
C ASN A 48 -0.64 -17.51 8.69
N SER A 49 -1.05 -16.39 8.10
CA SER A 49 -1.78 -16.34 6.83
C SER A 49 -1.02 -15.57 5.77
N LEU A 50 -1.09 -16.06 4.54
CA LEU A 50 -0.54 -15.45 3.35
C LEU A 50 -1.67 -15.25 2.33
N ILE A 51 -1.97 -14.00 2.02
CA ILE A 51 -2.94 -13.64 0.99
C ILE A 51 -2.16 -13.26 -0.25
N ILE A 52 -2.32 -14.00 -1.33
CA ILE A 52 -1.62 -13.79 -2.60
C ILE A 52 -2.61 -13.25 -3.62
N TYR A 53 -2.24 -12.14 -4.25
CA TYR A 53 -2.96 -11.49 -5.35
C TYR A 53 -1.99 -11.29 -6.52
N ASP A 54 -2.48 -10.81 -7.67
CA ASP A 54 -1.71 -10.74 -8.92
C ASP A 54 -0.30 -10.16 -8.74
N TYR A 55 -0.16 -9.06 -8.00
CA TYR A 55 1.06 -8.26 -7.91
C TYR A 55 1.71 -8.23 -6.54
N GLY A 56 1.31 -9.10 -5.63
CA GLY A 56 1.83 -9.03 -4.28
C GLY A 56 1.23 -10.01 -3.31
N SER A 57 1.60 -9.81 -2.06
CA SER A 57 1.08 -10.59 -0.96
C SER A 57 0.86 -9.74 0.28
N LEU A 58 -0.03 -10.20 1.14
CA LEU A 58 -0.16 -9.73 2.51
C LEU A 58 0.14 -10.91 3.43
N TYR A 59 1.19 -10.78 4.23
CA TYR A 59 1.55 -11.74 5.26
C TYR A 59 1.04 -11.26 6.61
N LEU A 60 0.40 -12.16 7.35
CA LEU A 60 -0.23 -11.93 8.64
C LEU A 60 0.27 -12.96 9.63
N ASP A 61 1.00 -12.52 10.65
CA ASP A 61 1.45 -13.35 11.74
C ASP A 61 0.93 -12.76 13.05
N TYR A 62 -0.13 -13.36 13.59
CA TYR A 62 -0.68 -13.03 14.91
C TYR A 62 -0.16 -13.98 16.01
N GLY A 63 0.85 -14.79 15.70
CA GLY A 63 1.44 -15.78 16.59
C GLY A 63 2.80 -15.33 17.09
N ASP A 64 3.85 -16.04 16.67
CA ASP A 64 5.18 -15.98 17.25
C ASP A 64 5.87 -14.61 17.08
N TYR A 65 5.58 -13.92 15.97
CA TYR A 65 6.25 -12.67 15.62
C TYR A 65 5.34 -11.43 15.67
N ASN A 66 4.02 -11.64 15.74
CA ASN A 66 3.00 -10.59 15.87
C ASN A 66 3.23 -9.39 14.93
N TYR A 67 3.23 -9.62 13.60
CA TYR A 67 3.38 -8.58 12.59
C TYR A 67 2.52 -8.79 11.35
N VAL A 68 2.29 -7.71 10.62
CA VAL A 68 1.71 -7.68 9.29
C VAL A 68 2.71 -7.07 8.32
N SER A 69 2.80 -7.65 7.12
CA SER A 69 3.60 -7.07 6.05
C SER A 69 2.84 -7.13 4.72
N LEU A 70 2.75 -5.97 4.06
CA LEU A 70 2.29 -5.86 2.69
C LEU A 70 3.51 -5.85 1.78
N SER A 71 3.53 -6.72 0.78
CA SER A 71 4.63 -6.76 -0.19
C SER A 71 4.09 -6.74 -1.60
N VAL A 72 4.57 -5.78 -2.40
CA VAL A 72 4.36 -5.74 -3.85
C VAL A 72 5.56 -6.46 -4.47
N SER A 73 5.55 -7.78 -4.44
CA SER A 73 6.73 -8.59 -4.75
C SER A 73 6.88 -8.88 -6.24
N LYS A 74 8.13 -8.80 -6.70
CA LYS A 74 8.60 -9.41 -7.95
C LYS A 74 8.66 -10.91 -7.75
N THR A 75 7.93 -11.67 -8.54
CA THR A 75 8.14 -13.12 -8.58
C THR A 75 9.12 -13.49 -9.69
N THR A 76 9.82 -14.60 -9.52
CA THR A 76 10.59 -15.27 -10.58
C THR A 76 10.40 -16.77 -10.44
N ASN A 77 10.68 -17.53 -11.50
CA ASN A 77 10.59 -18.99 -11.46
C ASN A 77 11.97 -19.63 -11.38
N PHE A 78 12.15 -20.56 -10.44
CA PHE A 78 13.37 -21.35 -10.28
C PHE A 78 13.01 -22.82 -9.98
N ASN A 79 13.37 -23.76 -10.86
CA ASN A 79 13.17 -25.21 -10.64
C ASN A 79 11.76 -25.59 -10.14
N SER A 80 10.71 -25.04 -10.76
CA SER A 80 9.29 -25.21 -10.38
C SER A 80 8.89 -24.59 -9.02
N TRP A 81 9.71 -23.70 -8.48
CA TRP A 81 9.38 -22.81 -7.38
C TRP A 81 9.12 -21.41 -7.89
N THR A 82 8.10 -20.76 -7.34
CA THR A 82 7.87 -19.34 -7.48
C THR A 82 8.63 -18.64 -6.35
N VAL A 83 9.67 -17.90 -6.72
CA VAL A 83 10.52 -17.15 -5.80
C VAL A 83 9.99 -15.74 -5.74
N TYR A 84 9.72 -15.23 -4.54
CA TYR A 84 9.36 -13.83 -4.36
C TYR A 84 10.31 -13.16 -3.38
N GLU A 85 10.70 -11.93 -3.71
CA GLU A 85 11.55 -11.11 -2.86
C GLU A 85 10.69 -10.23 -1.96
N TRP A 86 11.05 -10.20 -0.69
CA TRP A 86 10.59 -9.21 0.26
C TRP A 86 11.77 -8.30 0.59
N SER A 87 11.60 -7.01 0.34
CA SER A 87 12.60 -5.99 0.61
C SER A 87 11.99 -5.02 1.60
N SER A 88 12.67 -4.85 2.72
CA SER A 88 12.30 -3.89 3.77
C SER A 88 12.89 -2.51 3.46
N ASN A 89 14.12 -2.51 2.92
CA ASN A 89 14.84 -1.41 2.30
C ASN A 89 15.77 -2.00 1.23
N ASP A 90 16.31 -1.21 0.30
CA ASP A 90 17.17 -1.67 -0.81
C ASP A 90 18.41 -2.51 -0.41
N MET A 91 18.72 -2.59 0.89
CA MET A 91 19.89 -3.26 1.44
C MET A 91 19.64 -4.71 1.90
N ASP A 92 18.44 -5.06 2.37
CA ASP A 92 18.12 -6.39 2.91
C ASP A 92 16.94 -6.99 2.15
N LYS A 93 17.26 -7.89 1.20
CA LYS A 93 16.28 -8.64 0.41
C LYS A 93 16.22 -10.07 0.90
N GLU A 94 15.08 -10.43 1.49
CA GLU A 94 14.79 -11.82 1.81
C GLU A 94 14.10 -12.49 0.64
N LYS A 95 14.57 -13.69 0.28
CA LYS A 95 13.95 -14.52 -0.76
C LYS A 95 13.08 -15.58 -0.10
N TYR A 96 11.87 -15.74 -0.60
CA TYR A 96 10.96 -16.80 -0.19
C TYR A 96 10.60 -17.66 -1.39
N PHE A 97 10.47 -18.97 -1.17
CA PHE A 97 10.23 -19.95 -2.21
C PHE A 97 8.87 -20.59 -2.01
N LEU A 98 7.97 -20.42 -2.97
CA LEU A 98 6.63 -20.97 -2.97
C LEU A 98 6.48 -22.12 -3.96
N LYS A 99 5.76 -23.15 -3.57
CA LYS A 99 5.38 -24.24 -4.46
C LYS A 99 4.00 -24.75 -4.11
N LEU A 100 3.16 -24.92 -5.13
CA LEU A 100 1.87 -25.57 -4.99
C LEU A 100 2.06 -27.08 -5.15
N GLN A 101 1.69 -27.86 -4.15
CA GLN A 101 1.77 -29.32 -4.19
C GLN A 101 0.63 -29.93 -3.40
N ASN A 102 -0.12 -30.86 -4.01
CA ASN A 102 -1.26 -31.55 -3.39
C ASN A 102 -2.29 -30.58 -2.77
N ASN A 103 -2.63 -29.50 -3.49
CA ASN A 103 -3.52 -28.42 -3.03
C ASN A 103 -3.06 -27.68 -1.76
N LYS A 104 -1.78 -27.81 -1.39
CA LYS A 104 -1.15 -27.06 -0.32
C LYS A 104 -0.13 -26.11 -0.90
N LEU A 105 -0.06 -24.90 -0.33
CA LEU A 105 1.00 -23.96 -0.63
C LEU A 105 2.14 -24.21 0.36
N ILE A 106 3.30 -24.58 -0.18
CA ILE A 106 4.53 -24.81 0.57
C ILE A 106 5.36 -23.54 0.45
N LYS A 107 5.71 -22.93 1.59
CA LYS A 107 6.66 -21.82 1.67
C LYS A 107 7.96 -22.28 2.33
N LYS A 108 9.08 -22.00 1.68
CA LYS A 108 10.43 -22.24 2.20
C LYS A 108 11.22 -20.95 2.32
N TYR A 109 12.11 -20.95 3.31
CA TYR A 109 13.04 -19.87 3.61
C TYR A 109 14.47 -20.38 3.40
N PRO A 110 15.36 -19.56 2.83
CA PRO A 110 16.76 -19.91 2.73
C PRO A 110 17.36 -20.07 4.14
N PRO A 111 18.39 -20.92 4.29
CA PRO A 111 19.13 -21.01 5.54
C PRO A 111 19.85 -19.69 5.85
N ASN A 112 20.20 -19.48 7.13
CA ASN A 112 20.98 -18.31 7.54
C ASN A 112 22.31 -18.25 6.76
N ASN A 113 22.68 -17.04 6.29
CA ASN A 113 23.88 -16.79 5.47
C ASN A 113 23.91 -17.52 4.12
N TRP A 114 22.73 -17.84 3.57
CA TRP A 114 22.63 -18.39 2.21
C TRP A 114 23.27 -17.45 1.18
N ASN A 115 24.11 -18.01 0.31
CA ASN A 115 24.97 -17.26 -0.62
C ASN A 115 24.38 -17.15 -2.04
N GLU A 116 23.10 -17.47 -2.22
CA GLU A 116 22.40 -17.49 -3.50
C GLU A 116 22.91 -18.51 -4.55
N ILE A 117 23.82 -19.42 -4.16
CA ILE A 117 24.41 -20.43 -5.04
C ILE A 117 23.87 -21.83 -4.71
N ASP A 118 23.74 -22.17 -3.44
CA ASP A 118 23.35 -23.51 -3.00
C ASP A 118 21.83 -23.64 -2.76
N TYR A 119 21.12 -24.27 -3.69
CA TYR A 119 19.66 -24.46 -3.61
C TYR A 119 19.25 -25.85 -3.08
N GLU A 120 20.17 -26.64 -2.50
CA GLU A 120 19.87 -28.00 -2.03
C GLU A 120 18.77 -28.03 -0.95
N PHE A 121 18.64 -26.96 -0.15
CA PHE A 121 17.59 -26.82 0.87
C PHE A 121 16.16 -26.88 0.30
N LEU A 122 15.98 -26.63 -1.00
CA LEU A 122 14.67 -26.78 -1.65
C LEU A 122 14.24 -28.24 -1.77
N ASN A 123 15.18 -29.17 -1.82
CA ASN A 123 14.91 -30.61 -1.91
C ASN A 123 14.82 -31.28 -0.53
N ASP A 124 15.36 -30.66 0.51
CA ASP A 124 15.29 -31.20 1.88
C ASP A 124 13.88 -31.05 2.46
N SER A 125 13.24 -32.18 2.75
CA SER A 125 11.90 -32.24 3.38
C SER A 125 11.94 -32.22 4.91
N THR A 126 13.13 -32.26 5.50
CA THR A 126 13.35 -32.31 6.96
C THR A 126 13.73 -30.96 7.56
N SER A 127 13.85 -29.91 6.74
CA SER A 127 14.24 -28.59 7.22
C SER A 127 13.14 -27.95 8.09
N GLN A 128 13.54 -27.28 9.17
CA GLN A 128 12.65 -26.53 10.06
C GLN A 128 12.08 -25.25 9.40
N ASN A 129 12.51 -24.95 8.17
CA ASN A 129 12.19 -23.72 7.43
C ASN A 129 11.08 -23.95 6.41
N ILE A 130 10.07 -24.75 6.77
CA ILE A 130 8.93 -25.06 5.91
C ILE A 130 7.65 -24.61 6.60
N THR A 131 6.90 -23.75 5.93
CA THR A 131 5.52 -23.44 6.30
C THR A 131 4.58 -24.09 5.29
N LEU A 132 3.59 -24.82 5.80
CA LEU A 132 2.54 -25.44 4.99
C LEU A 132 1.25 -24.68 5.20
N TYR A 133 0.63 -24.27 4.10
CA TYR A 133 -0.66 -23.59 4.12
C TYR A 133 -1.73 -24.41 3.41
N GLU A 134 -2.95 -24.34 3.93
CA GLU A 134 -4.16 -24.80 3.28
C GLU A 134 -4.88 -23.63 2.62
N LYS A 135 -5.58 -23.91 1.51
CA LYS A 135 -6.36 -22.88 0.82
C LYS A 135 -7.64 -22.63 1.61
N CYS A 136 -7.85 -21.39 2.04
CA CYS A 136 -9.03 -20.98 2.77
C CYS A 136 -10.09 -20.38 1.83
N ASN A 137 -11.36 -20.69 2.08
CA ASN A 137 -12.47 -20.16 1.28
C ASN A 137 -12.83 -18.72 1.64
N LEU A 138 -12.53 -18.29 2.87
CA LEU A 138 -12.91 -16.99 3.40
C LEU A 138 -11.78 -16.41 4.26
N ILE A 139 -11.63 -15.09 4.20
CA ILE A 139 -10.85 -14.32 5.18
C ILE A 139 -11.72 -14.18 6.44
N PRO A 140 -11.20 -14.44 7.65
CA PRO A 140 -11.92 -14.13 8.88
C PRO A 140 -12.41 -12.70 8.91
N THR A 141 -13.61 -12.50 9.47
CA THR A 141 -14.31 -11.21 9.45
C THR A 141 -13.45 -10.06 9.98
N VAL A 142 -12.66 -10.29 11.04
CA VAL A 142 -11.77 -9.29 11.62
C VAL A 142 -10.72 -8.83 10.60
N LEU A 143 -10.09 -9.76 9.88
CA LEU A 143 -9.10 -9.44 8.86
C LEU A 143 -9.73 -8.75 7.64
N SER A 144 -10.92 -9.18 7.22
CA SER A 144 -11.67 -8.52 6.16
C SER A 144 -12.02 -7.07 6.52
N LEU A 145 -12.40 -6.81 7.77
CA LEU A 145 -12.72 -5.46 8.25
C LEU A 145 -11.52 -4.53 8.22
N PHE A 146 -10.33 -4.99 8.60
CA PHE A 146 -9.15 -4.11 8.70
C PHE A 146 -8.33 -4.06 7.41
N TYR A 147 -8.06 -5.22 6.79
CA TYR A 147 -7.16 -5.35 5.65
C TYR A 147 -7.89 -5.51 4.32
N GLY A 148 -9.19 -5.87 4.31
CA GLY A 148 -9.98 -6.03 3.10
C GLY A 148 -9.90 -4.84 2.13
N PRO A 149 -10.02 -3.56 2.59
CA PRO A 149 -9.87 -2.41 1.70
C PRO A 149 -8.51 -2.34 1.00
N ILE A 150 -7.43 -2.71 1.69
CA ILE A 150 -6.07 -2.70 1.14
C ILE A 150 -5.91 -3.85 0.17
N ILE A 151 -6.36 -5.05 0.53
CA ILE A 151 -6.31 -6.23 -0.34
C ILE A 151 -7.06 -5.92 -1.65
N ASN A 152 -8.29 -5.38 -1.56
CA ASN A 152 -9.08 -5.02 -2.73
C ASN A 152 -8.41 -3.92 -3.58
N PHE A 153 -7.67 -3.00 -2.96
CA PHE A 153 -6.93 -1.98 -3.69
C PHE A 153 -5.69 -2.56 -4.37
N SER A 154 -4.92 -3.38 -3.64
CA SER A 154 -3.72 -4.05 -4.12
C SER A 154 -4.02 -5.02 -5.28
N ASP A 155 -5.19 -5.65 -5.27
CA ASP A 155 -5.70 -6.54 -6.33
C ASP A 155 -6.32 -5.78 -7.51
N SER A 156 -6.51 -4.46 -7.39
CA SER A 156 -7.05 -3.66 -8.48
C SER A 156 -5.99 -3.35 -9.55
N ASN A 157 -6.44 -2.87 -10.72
CA ASN A 157 -5.54 -2.34 -11.74
C ASN A 157 -4.83 -1.04 -11.31
N VAL A 158 -5.21 -0.41 -10.19
CA VAL A 158 -4.67 0.89 -9.77
C VAL A 158 -3.18 0.81 -9.45
N PRO A 159 -2.71 0.00 -8.49
CA PRO A 159 -1.27 -0.16 -8.26
C PRO A 159 -0.53 -0.49 -9.55
N LYS A 160 -1.01 -1.45 -10.34
CA LYS A 160 -0.38 -1.84 -11.62
C LYS A 160 -0.16 -0.66 -12.57
N LEU A 161 -1.21 0.12 -12.83
CA LEU A 161 -1.13 1.24 -13.77
C LEU A 161 -0.38 2.43 -13.20
N CYS A 162 -0.43 2.63 -11.89
CA CYS A 162 0.17 3.78 -11.20
C CYS A 162 1.60 3.56 -10.73
N ASN A 163 2.05 2.31 -10.70
CA ASN A 163 3.40 1.95 -10.35
C ASN A 163 4.44 2.28 -11.45
N SER A 164 4.00 2.89 -12.55
CA SER A 164 4.86 3.27 -13.65
C SER A 164 5.69 4.52 -13.31
N TYR A 165 6.77 4.35 -12.55
CA TYR A 165 7.85 5.33 -12.53
C TYR A 165 8.69 5.30 -13.82
N ILE A 166 8.68 4.18 -14.54
CA ILE A 166 9.47 3.97 -15.78
C ILE A 166 8.81 4.62 -17.02
N SER A 167 7.52 4.93 -16.98
CA SER A 167 6.86 5.47 -18.16
C SER A 167 6.95 7.00 -18.18
N GLN A 168 8.04 7.53 -18.74
CA GLN A 168 7.98 8.87 -19.34
C GLN A 168 6.83 9.00 -20.36
N ASP A 169 6.21 7.88 -20.76
CA ASP A 169 4.96 7.79 -21.51
C ASP A 169 3.77 8.47 -20.81
N LYS A 170 3.32 9.57 -21.42
CA LYS A 170 2.12 10.34 -21.05
C LYS A 170 0.85 9.47 -21.06
N ASN A 171 0.79 8.43 -21.89
CA ASN A 171 -0.35 7.54 -22.00
C ASN A 171 -0.57 6.72 -20.72
N MET A 172 0.49 6.17 -20.14
CA MET A 172 0.40 5.38 -18.90
C MET A 172 -0.01 6.22 -17.69
N ARG A 173 0.48 7.46 -17.58
CA ARG A 173 0.04 8.40 -16.55
C ARG A 173 -1.46 8.68 -16.64
N ASN A 174 -1.99 8.86 -17.85
CA ASN A 174 -3.43 9.05 -18.04
C ASN A 174 -4.22 7.79 -17.67
N LYS A 175 -3.73 6.59 -18.03
CA LYS A 175 -4.37 5.33 -17.63
C LYS A 175 -4.39 5.14 -16.11
N CYS A 176 -3.31 5.46 -15.40
CA CYS A 176 -3.28 5.48 -13.93
C CYS A 176 -4.35 6.40 -13.36
N LYS A 177 -4.42 7.66 -13.85
CA LYS A 177 -5.42 8.64 -13.38
C LYS A 177 -6.85 8.12 -13.56
N ILE A 178 -7.17 7.61 -14.74
CA ILE A 178 -8.50 7.04 -15.03
C ILE A 178 -8.79 5.86 -14.10
N SER A 179 -7.81 4.97 -13.89
CA SER A 179 -7.96 3.83 -12.98
C SER A 179 -8.20 4.26 -11.53
N LEU A 180 -7.47 5.27 -11.05
CA LEU A 180 -7.65 5.84 -9.71
C LEU A 180 -9.05 6.43 -9.55
N MET A 181 -9.48 7.27 -10.50
CA MET A 181 -10.80 7.89 -10.48
C MET A 181 -11.89 6.83 -10.45
N ASN A 182 -11.87 5.87 -11.39
CA ASN A 182 -12.85 4.80 -11.45
C ASN A 182 -12.89 3.89 -10.20
N TYR A 183 -11.79 3.79 -9.45
CA TYR A 183 -11.74 3.00 -8.22
C TYR A 183 -12.33 3.75 -7.02
N PHE A 184 -12.11 5.07 -6.97
CA PHE A 184 -12.60 5.91 -5.89
C PHE A 184 -14.03 6.39 -6.09
N ASP A 185 -14.46 6.59 -7.33
CA ASP A 185 -15.82 6.86 -7.75
C ASP A 185 -16.67 5.58 -7.62
N VAL A 186 -17.30 5.43 -6.45
CA VAL A 186 -18.15 4.28 -6.11
C VAL A 186 -19.55 4.46 -6.69
N SER A 187 -20.05 5.70 -6.72
CA SER A 187 -21.36 6.06 -7.29
C SER A 187 -21.40 5.89 -8.81
N LYS A 188 -20.23 5.94 -9.48
CA LYS A 188 -20.04 5.89 -10.93
C LYS A 188 -20.63 7.11 -11.65
N ASP A 189 -20.58 8.27 -11.02
CA ASP A 189 -21.05 9.54 -11.59
C ASP A 189 -19.92 10.36 -12.23
N LEU A 190 -18.69 9.85 -12.24
CA LEU A 190 -17.46 10.48 -12.74
C LEU A 190 -16.95 11.65 -11.88
N GLU A 191 -17.51 11.82 -10.70
CA GLU A 191 -17.17 12.85 -9.73
C GLU A 191 -16.84 12.18 -8.38
N LEU A 192 -16.18 12.89 -7.47
CA LEU A 192 -15.88 12.38 -6.14
C LEU A 192 -16.62 13.19 -5.08
N SER A 193 -17.56 12.55 -4.41
CA SER A 193 -18.22 13.10 -3.23
C SER A 193 -17.26 13.19 -2.03
N ALA A 194 -17.64 13.96 -1.01
CA ALA A 194 -16.90 14.02 0.26
C ALA A 194 -16.64 12.64 0.87
N ALA A 195 -17.60 11.71 0.73
CA ALA A 195 -17.51 10.35 1.24
C ALA A 195 -16.48 9.52 0.47
N GLU A 196 -16.42 9.66 -0.85
CA GLU A 196 -15.47 8.96 -1.72
C GLU A 196 -14.06 9.51 -1.54
N ILE A 197 -13.90 10.83 -1.42
CA ILE A 197 -12.64 11.47 -1.06
C ILE A 197 -12.17 10.96 0.31
N THR A 198 -13.08 10.88 1.30
CA THR A 198 -12.76 10.35 2.63
C THR A 198 -12.27 8.90 2.55
N ARG A 199 -12.97 8.06 1.79
CA ARG A 199 -12.61 6.65 1.57
C ARG A 199 -11.25 6.54 0.88
N ALA A 200 -11.02 7.32 -0.15
CA ALA A 200 -9.78 7.35 -0.93
C ALA A 200 -8.58 7.72 -0.04
N ILE A 201 -8.68 8.81 0.71
CA ILE A 201 -7.60 9.27 1.61
C ILE A 201 -7.28 8.20 2.65
N LYS A 202 -8.29 7.63 3.33
CA LYS A 202 -8.07 6.57 4.34
C LYS A 202 -7.33 5.38 3.76
N LEU A 203 -7.74 4.94 2.58
CA LEU A 203 -7.15 3.80 1.89
C LEU A 203 -5.72 4.08 1.45
N LEU A 204 -5.47 5.23 0.79
CA LEU A 204 -4.14 5.59 0.30
C LEU A 204 -3.14 5.76 1.44
N VAL A 205 -3.53 6.42 2.52
CA VAL A 205 -2.68 6.58 3.71
C VAL A 205 -2.31 5.23 4.30
N LEU A 206 -3.30 4.34 4.44
CA LEU A 206 -3.07 3.03 5.00
C LEU A 206 -2.22 2.15 4.07
N TYR A 207 -2.47 2.19 2.75
CA TYR A 207 -1.68 1.49 1.74
C TYR A 207 -0.22 1.96 1.76
N LEU A 208 0.03 3.27 1.78
CA LEU A 208 1.37 3.83 1.81
C LEU A 208 2.09 3.53 3.12
N TYR A 209 1.40 3.63 4.25
CA TYR A 209 1.96 3.22 5.54
C TYR A 209 2.37 1.75 5.48
N MET A 210 1.49 0.89 4.96
CA MET A 210 1.76 -0.56 4.92
C MET A 210 2.81 -0.98 3.90
N ASN A 211 2.95 -0.25 2.80
CA ASN A 211 3.94 -0.52 1.77
C ASN A 211 5.35 -0.05 2.16
N ASN A 212 5.47 0.94 3.05
CA ASN A 212 6.77 1.51 3.47
C ASN A 212 7.21 1.09 4.88
N ALA A 213 6.37 0.35 5.61
CA ALA A 213 6.67 -0.05 6.98
C ALA A 213 6.98 -1.54 7.07
N ASP A 214 8.12 -1.83 7.70
CA ASP A 214 8.52 -3.19 8.02
C ASP A 214 7.74 -3.72 9.21
N GLN A 215 7.31 -4.98 9.12
CA GLN A 215 6.77 -5.77 10.24
C GLN A 215 5.85 -4.96 11.16
N ILE A 216 4.72 -4.54 10.62
CA ILE A 216 3.78 -3.64 11.29
C ILE A 216 3.09 -4.38 12.41
N ASN A 217 3.12 -3.82 13.63
CA ASN A 217 2.32 -4.36 14.72
C ASN A 217 0.83 -4.44 14.28
N PRO A 218 0.20 -5.62 14.32
CA PRO A 218 -1.15 -5.81 13.83
C PRO A 218 -2.20 -4.97 14.56
N GLU A 219 -1.92 -4.52 15.79
CA GLU A 219 -2.78 -3.63 16.57
C GLU A 219 -2.75 -2.17 16.07
N THR A 220 -1.66 -1.75 15.43
CA THR A 220 -1.50 -0.38 14.90
C THR A 220 -2.46 -0.10 13.75
N VAL A 221 -2.79 -1.10 12.94
CA VAL A 221 -3.69 -0.95 11.78
C VAL A 221 -5.13 -0.64 12.20
N PRO A 222 -5.75 -1.39 13.14
CA PRO A 222 -7.03 -1.02 13.74
C PRO A 222 -7.04 0.39 14.35
N ILE A 223 -5.99 0.76 15.10
CA ILE A 223 -5.90 2.07 15.77
C ILE A 223 -5.79 3.20 14.75
N SER A 224 -4.94 3.08 13.74
CA SER A 224 -4.78 4.09 12.69
C SER A 224 -6.08 4.27 11.90
N LYS A 225 -6.77 3.16 11.60
CA LYS A 225 -8.07 3.19 10.95
C LYS A 225 -9.10 3.93 11.81
N LEU A 226 -9.17 3.65 13.11
CA LEU A 226 -10.07 4.35 14.04
C LEU A 226 -9.79 5.85 14.10
N LEU A 227 -8.54 6.25 14.25
CA LEU A 227 -8.14 7.67 14.27
C LEU A 227 -8.46 8.39 12.96
N SER A 228 -8.34 7.70 11.81
CA SER A 228 -8.69 8.28 10.51
C SER A 228 -10.17 8.66 10.40
N PHE A 229 -11.07 8.03 11.16
CA PHE A 229 -12.50 8.37 11.14
C PHE A 229 -12.80 9.77 11.66
N THR A 230 -11.97 10.33 12.54
CA THR A 230 -12.23 11.64 13.13
C THR A 230 -11.65 12.79 12.29
N ILE A 231 -10.51 12.57 11.64
CA ILE A 231 -9.76 13.64 10.96
C ILE A 231 -10.09 13.71 9.46
N VAL A 232 -10.16 12.56 8.78
CA VAL A 232 -10.24 12.52 7.31
C VAL A 232 -11.53 13.12 6.73
N PRO A 233 -12.72 12.97 7.36
CA PRO A 233 -13.92 13.64 6.85
C PRO A 233 -13.77 15.16 6.76
N SER A 234 -13.16 15.79 7.78
CA SER A 234 -12.92 17.23 7.79
C SER A 234 -11.94 17.65 6.69
N LEU A 235 -10.89 16.86 6.46
CA LEU A 235 -9.97 17.10 5.34
C LEU A 235 -10.70 17.04 3.99
N SER A 236 -11.59 16.07 3.82
CA SER A 236 -12.35 15.89 2.58
C SER A 236 -13.29 17.06 2.30
N GLN A 237 -13.92 17.62 3.35
CA GLN A 237 -14.71 18.84 3.25
C GLN A 237 -13.84 20.06 2.89
N LEU A 238 -12.64 20.18 3.45
CA LEU A 238 -11.71 21.24 3.06
C LEU A 238 -11.28 21.12 1.59
N PHE A 239 -11.06 19.90 1.07
CA PHE A 239 -10.76 19.70 -0.35
C PHE A 239 -11.89 20.22 -1.25
N LEU A 240 -13.14 19.89 -0.93
CA LEU A 240 -14.30 20.41 -1.67
C LEU A 240 -14.35 21.94 -1.61
N LEU A 241 -14.27 22.53 -0.41
CA LEU A 241 -14.33 23.99 -0.24
C LEU A 241 -13.29 24.79 -1.03
N ASN A 242 -12.15 24.17 -1.39
CA ASN A 242 -11.07 24.86 -2.10
C ASN A 242 -11.02 24.56 -3.60
N TYR A 243 -11.57 23.43 -4.06
CA TYR A 243 -11.37 22.94 -5.42
C TYR A 243 -12.66 22.59 -6.17
N ASP A 244 -13.83 22.58 -5.49
CA ASP A 244 -15.15 22.53 -6.12
C ASP A 244 -15.49 23.94 -6.64
N PHE A 245 -15.05 24.25 -7.86
CA PHE A 245 -15.18 25.59 -8.44
C PHE A 245 -16.58 25.87 -8.96
N ASP A 246 -17.34 24.83 -9.30
CA ASP A 246 -18.72 24.94 -9.78
C ASP A 246 -19.79 24.79 -8.68
N ASN A 247 -19.37 24.49 -7.44
CA ASN A 247 -20.24 24.26 -6.27
C ASN A 247 -21.17 23.05 -6.43
N SER A 248 -20.72 22.02 -7.15
CA SER A 248 -21.43 20.74 -7.33
C SER A 248 -21.52 19.91 -6.04
N GLN A 249 -20.74 20.24 -5.00
CA GLN A 249 -20.49 19.44 -3.79
C GLN A 249 -19.73 18.14 -4.06
N THR A 250 -19.08 18.07 -5.22
CA THR A 250 -18.27 16.95 -5.67
C THR A 250 -16.99 17.47 -6.31
N LEU A 251 -16.01 16.60 -6.56
CA LEU A 251 -14.82 16.95 -7.35
C LEU A 251 -14.81 16.19 -8.66
N SER A 252 -14.87 16.93 -9.75
CA SER A 252 -14.64 16.41 -11.09
C SER A 252 -13.16 16.08 -11.32
N THR A 253 -12.87 15.29 -12.36
CA THR A 253 -11.48 14.97 -12.75
C THR A 253 -10.67 16.24 -13.11
N GLU A 254 -11.32 17.27 -13.64
CA GLU A 254 -10.66 18.52 -14.03
C GLU A 254 -10.31 19.37 -12.80
N GLU A 255 -11.18 19.43 -11.80
CA GLU A 255 -10.92 20.12 -10.53
C GLU A 255 -9.78 19.46 -9.75
N ILE A 256 -9.74 18.13 -9.72
CA ILE A 256 -8.63 17.36 -9.15
C ILE A 256 -7.33 17.64 -9.92
N ARG A 257 -7.40 17.79 -11.24
CA ARG A 257 -6.24 18.12 -12.07
C ARG A 257 -5.69 19.51 -11.74
N LEU A 258 -6.57 20.49 -11.50
CA LEU A 258 -6.19 21.85 -11.10
C LEU A 258 -5.57 21.84 -9.69
N ALA A 259 -6.19 21.14 -8.74
CA ALA A 259 -5.63 20.96 -7.40
C ALA A 259 -4.22 20.36 -7.42
N TYR A 260 -3.99 19.36 -8.27
CA TYR A 260 -2.67 18.77 -8.46
C TYR A 260 -1.66 19.76 -9.07
N PHE A 261 -2.09 20.57 -10.04
CA PHE A 261 -1.24 21.58 -10.67
C PHE A 261 -0.78 22.64 -9.67
N ASP A 262 -1.67 23.15 -8.84
CA ASP A 262 -1.35 24.14 -7.79
C ASP A 262 -0.36 23.57 -6.77
N LEU A 263 -0.51 22.29 -6.41
CA LEU A 263 0.42 21.59 -5.53
C LEU A 263 1.80 21.38 -6.17
N ASP A 264 1.87 21.02 -7.46
CA ASP A 264 3.13 20.78 -8.17
C ASP A 264 3.92 22.08 -8.40
N GLU A 265 3.23 23.15 -8.81
CA GLU A 265 3.85 24.48 -8.95
C GLU A 265 4.28 25.03 -7.59
N GLY A 266 3.47 24.86 -6.54
CA GLY A 266 3.85 25.18 -5.16
C GLY A 266 5.14 24.46 -4.74
N LYS A 267 5.28 23.17 -5.04
CA LYS A 267 6.51 22.40 -4.76
C LYS A 267 7.73 22.91 -5.52
N LYS A 268 7.58 23.26 -6.81
CA LYS A 268 8.68 23.81 -7.61
C LYS A 268 9.16 25.12 -7.02
N VAL A 269 8.23 26.01 -6.65
CA VAL A 269 8.54 27.30 -6.01
C VAL A 269 9.24 27.09 -4.66
N LEU A 270 8.75 26.17 -3.82
CA LEU A 270 9.36 25.85 -2.52
C LEU A 270 10.76 25.27 -2.68
N ASN A 271 10.96 24.30 -3.56
CA ASN A 271 12.25 23.64 -3.79
C ASN A 271 13.29 24.56 -4.45
N GLN A 272 12.86 25.52 -5.28
CA GLN A 272 13.76 26.47 -5.95
C GLN A 272 14.14 27.64 -5.06
N ASN A 273 13.22 28.13 -4.22
CA ASN A 273 13.44 29.36 -3.45
C ASN A 273 13.83 29.10 -1.98
N TYR A 274 13.62 27.89 -1.48
CA TYR A 274 13.76 27.61 -0.06
C TYR A 274 14.36 26.22 0.20
N GLN A 275 15.66 26.07 -0.05
CA GLN A 275 16.39 24.85 0.32
C GLN A 275 16.51 24.63 1.85
N ASN A 276 16.07 25.60 2.67
CA ASN A 276 16.13 25.58 4.13
C ASN A 276 14.88 26.25 4.76
N LEU A 277 13.66 25.85 4.38
CA LEU A 277 12.47 26.29 5.13
C LEU A 277 12.53 25.69 6.54
N ASP A 278 12.83 26.53 7.53
CA ASP A 278 12.54 26.20 8.92
C ASP A 278 11.02 26.23 9.09
N ILE A 279 10.43 25.04 9.21
CA ILE A 279 8.98 24.83 9.41
C ILE A 279 8.46 25.67 10.59
N LYS A 280 9.33 26.01 11.54
CA LYS A 280 9.00 26.90 12.65
C LYS A 280 8.65 28.32 12.18
N GLU A 281 9.38 28.91 11.23
CA GLU A 281 9.09 30.25 10.70
C GLU A 281 7.74 30.31 9.96
N ILE A 282 7.36 29.25 9.26
CA ILE A 282 6.05 29.17 8.59
C ILE A 282 4.93 29.10 9.63
N ILE A 283 5.09 28.26 10.66
CA ILE A 283 4.11 28.11 11.73
C ILE A 283 3.97 29.41 12.51
N ASP A 284 5.08 30.08 12.82
CA ASP A 284 5.09 31.37 13.52
C ASP A 284 4.41 32.44 12.66
N SER A 285 4.69 32.49 11.34
CA SER A 285 4.04 33.43 10.42
C SER A 285 2.53 33.21 10.27
N ILE A 286 2.08 31.95 10.21
CA ILE A 286 0.64 31.61 10.17
C ILE A 286 -0.02 31.96 11.51
N THR A 287 0.66 31.70 12.63
CA THR A 287 0.16 32.01 13.97
C THR A 287 0.02 33.51 14.18
N ASP A 288 0.98 34.30 13.69
CA ASP A 288 0.92 35.77 13.72
C ASP A 288 -0.22 36.31 12.83
N LEU A 289 -0.42 35.73 11.64
CA LEU A 289 -1.53 36.06 10.73
C LEU A 289 -2.92 35.76 11.32
N LEU A 290 -3.03 34.76 12.19
CA LEU A 290 -4.28 34.35 12.84
C LEU A 290 -4.52 35.06 14.17
N ASN A 291 -3.54 35.81 14.68
CA ASN A 291 -3.62 36.59 15.93
C ASN A 291 -3.83 38.09 15.68
N TYR A 292 -4.08 38.50 14.43
CA TYR A 292 -4.65 39.79 14.03
C TYR A 292 -6.11 39.62 13.60
#